data_AF-A0A0B2UTU1-F1
#
_entry.id   AF-A0A0B2UTU1-F1
#
_cell.length_a   1.000
_cell.length_b   1.000
_cell.length_c   1.000
_cell.angle_alpha   90.00
_cell.angle_beta   90.00
_cell.angle_gamma   90.00
#
_symmetry.space_group_name_H-M   'P 1'
#
loop_
_entity.id
_entity.type
_entity.pdbx_description
1 polymer ?
#
loop_
_entity_poly.entity_id
_entity_poly.type
_entity_poly.pdbx_seq_one_letter_code
_entity_poly.pdbx_strand_id
1 'polypeptide(L)'
;MFSEMLEPGIELSDDIENAQAIIPLEVGQYTLEQLGFLVWHLDFIPDGIEGGFLQGDLFFQHSTNSATFKRVSNTSWDLVIADEMFPNSAATISLNLKQNFNTRIALFSTTDFFNTHSTLKALARNPVISPNYYLRHDRISYDVRSFACRLVAFRDALIEQISIGLLGDRIIRRGARRIGLNNGFVELFSTASITFNDYFDKYRWPTTISNTLVFTTTPCDVPQHLPASIEEFISDPRSHGTIYIAFGSIVDWTVAPSNVIESFTEALNSLHDYRIIWSIGAKVTQGLKTHIKTVAWAPQSAILQDNRTKLFFTHGGLKSIKEAICAGVPMLTIPFIADQMKNSLLAYQAGIAEIIHKRRITSAILLKAMHKILQDNNYRQKIVSMRSIYNDRIMVPIQLETFWVERILRSKRSEIAFRIRATQMSWISYSGLDIVLIPICVVLLSTQ
;
A
#
# COMPACT_ATOMS: atom_id res chain seq x y z
N MET A 1 -1.37 20.59 -3.39
CA MET A 1 -2.78 20.63 -2.97
C MET A 1 -3.03 20.26 -1.51
N PHE A 2 -2.05 19.67 -0.78
CA PHE A 2 -2.16 19.38 0.67
C PHE A 2 -1.38 20.36 1.58
N SER A 3 -0.70 21.38 1.04
CA SER A 3 0.22 22.24 1.80
C SER A 3 -0.33 23.62 2.21
N GLU A 4 -1.58 23.97 1.89
CA GLU A 4 -2.08 25.35 2.05
C GLU A 4 -3.19 25.52 3.11
N MET A 5 -3.39 24.57 4.03
CA MET A 5 -4.55 24.61 4.94
C MET A 5 -4.26 24.34 6.42
N LEU A 6 -3.11 24.76 6.96
CA LEU A 6 -2.84 24.59 8.41
C LEU A 6 -2.41 25.93 9.04
N GLU A 7 -3.28 26.51 9.87
CA GLU A 7 -2.89 27.50 10.87
C GLU A 7 -2.25 26.79 12.09
N PRO A 8 -1.23 27.39 12.74
CA PRO A 8 -0.51 26.73 13.83
C PRO A 8 -1.03 27.11 15.21
N GLY A 9 -0.96 26.16 16.15
CA GLY A 9 -0.78 26.47 17.57
C GLY A 9 -1.61 25.64 18.53
N ILE A 10 -1.04 24.51 18.99
CA ILE A 10 -1.24 24.00 20.36
C ILE A 10 0.08 23.31 20.77
N GLU A 11 0.79 23.87 21.75
CA GLU A 11 1.90 23.21 22.45
C GLU A 11 1.34 22.22 23.49
N LEU A 12 1.95 21.03 23.63
CA LEU A 12 1.70 20.14 24.76
C LEU A 12 2.96 19.38 25.17
N SER A 13 3.04 19.22 26.49
CA SER A 13 4.22 19.06 27.35
C SER A 13 4.90 17.69 27.33
N ASP A 14 6.18 17.74 27.75
CA ASP A 14 7.05 16.62 28.11
C ASP A 14 6.40 15.72 29.16
N ASP A 15 6.19 14.44 28.83
CA ASP A 15 6.30 13.28 29.74
C ASP A 15 5.74 12.02 29.06
N ILE A 16 6.51 11.37 28.17
CA ILE A 16 6.31 9.94 27.85
C ILE A 16 7.67 9.26 27.63
N GLU A 17 8.46 9.16 28.70
CA GLU A 17 9.51 8.14 28.80
C GLU A 17 8.97 6.98 29.65
N ASN A 18 9.00 5.77 29.07
CA ASN A 18 8.63 4.46 29.64
C ASN A 18 7.16 4.01 29.52
N ALA A 19 6.79 3.50 28.33
CA ALA A 19 5.87 2.36 28.24
C ALA A 19 6.02 1.60 26.90
N GLN A 20 6.10 0.26 26.97
CA GLN A 20 5.69 -0.63 25.87
C GLN A 20 4.16 -0.57 25.69
N ALA A 21 3.61 0.61 25.45
CA ALA A 21 2.17 0.84 25.35
C ALA A 21 1.70 0.74 23.89
N ILE A 22 0.79 -0.20 23.65
CA ILE A 22 -0.18 -0.12 22.55
C ILE A 22 -1.21 0.91 23.02
N ILE A 23 -1.21 2.11 22.43
CA ILE A 23 -2.15 3.17 22.78
C ILE A 23 -3.35 3.10 21.80
N PRO A 24 -4.60 3.07 22.29
CA PRO A 24 -5.78 3.27 21.44
C PRO A 24 -5.70 4.64 20.77
N LEU A 25 -5.90 4.71 19.46
CA LEU A 25 -5.93 5.99 18.74
C LEU A 25 -7.14 6.83 19.21
N GLU A 26 -6.94 7.65 20.23
CA GLU A 26 -7.86 8.73 20.55
C GLU A 26 -7.81 9.80 19.45
N VAL A 27 -9.00 10.20 19.03
CA VAL A 27 -9.25 11.00 17.83
C VAL A 27 -8.81 12.45 18.06
N GLY A 28 -7.58 12.76 17.66
CA GLY A 28 -7.06 14.11 17.48
C GLY A 28 -6.48 14.28 16.07
N GLN A 29 -6.56 15.48 15.49
CA GLN A 29 -5.85 15.80 14.26
C GLN A 29 -4.34 15.72 14.54
N TYR A 30 -3.70 14.61 14.19
CA TYR A 30 -2.25 14.51 14.31
C TYR A 30 -1.59 15.55 13.40
N THR A 31 -0.67 16.33 13.94
CA THR A 31 0.23 17.14 13.12
C THR A 31 1.12 16.22 12.28
N LEU A 32 1.67 16.72 11.17
CA LEU A 32 2.61 15.94 10.34
C LEU A 32 3.80 15.43 11.17
N GLU A 33 4.23 16.20 12.16
CA GLU A 33 5.30 15.86 13.09
C GLU A 33 4.91 14.70 14.02
N GLN A 34 3.71 14.74 14.60
CA GLN A 34 3.19 13.63 15.41
C GLN A 34 3.05 12.35 14.59
N LEU A 35 2.55 12.45 13.35
CA LEU A 35 2.48 11.31 12.43
C LEU A 35 3.88 10.75 12.14
N GLY A 36 4.86 11.62 11.89
CA GLY A 36 6.26 11.25 11.69
C GLY A 36 6.83 10.51 12.90
N PHE A 37 6.58 10.98 14.11
CA PHE A 37 7.02 10.33 15.34
C PHE A 37 6.43 8.91 15.44
N LEU A 38 5.12 8.75 15.20
CA LEU A 38 4.46 7.44 15.24
C LEU A 38 5.04 6.48 14.20
N VAL A 39 5.31 6.97 12.99
CA VAL A 39 5.90 6.19 11.88
C VAL A 39 7.26 5.60 12.27
N TRP A 40 8.10 6.34 13.01
CA TRP A 40 9.40 5.84 13.47
C TRP A 40 9.31 4.90 14.67
N HIS A 41 8.45 5.20 15.64
CA HIS A 41 8.49 4.55 16.95
C HIS A 41 7.51 3.37 17.09
N LEU A 42 6.38 3.39 16.37
CA LEU A 42 5.31 2.40 16.53
C LEU A 42 5.19 1.44 15.34
N ASP A 43 4.79 0.20 15.62
CA ASP A 43 4.42 -0.74 14.56
C ASP A 43 2.99 -0.45 14.10
N PHE A 44 2.75 -0.54 12.79
CA PHE A 44 1.41 -0.47 12.25
C PHE A 44 0.65 -1.76 12.59
N ILE A 45 -0.37 -1.67 13.45
CA ILE A 45 -1.19 -2.80 13.88
C ILE A 45 -2.61 -2.72 13.29
N PRO A 46 -3.31 -3.86 13.14
CA PRO A 46 -4.67 -3.90 12.57
C PRO A 46 -5.68 -2.98 13.28
N ASP A 47 -5.53 -2.76 14.59
CA ASP A 47 -6.43 -1.93 15.39
C ASP A 47 -6.34 -0.45 15.01
N GLY A 48 -5.25 -0.03 14.35
CA GLY A 48 -5.07 1.35 13.90
C GLY A 48 -5.86 1.75 12.64
N ILE A 49 -6.51 0.78 11.99
CA ILE A 49 -7.27 1.00 10.74
C ILE A 49 -8.62 1.68 11.02
N GLU A 50 -9.18 1.47 12.22
CA GLU A 50 -10.37 2.19 12.66
C GLU A 50 -10.15 3.70 12.53
N GLY A 51 -8.94 4.18 12.86
CA GLY A 51 -8.54 5.58 12.66
C GLY A 51 -8.70 6.07 11.22
N GLY A 52 -8.34 5.26 10.22
CA GLY A 52 -8.54 5.59 8.81
C GLY A 52 -10.02 5.69 8.42
N PHE A 53 -10.85 4.78 8.92
CA PHE A 53 -12.31 4.83 8.70
C PHE A 53 -12.96 6.02 9.41
N LEU A 54 -12.57 6.30 10.65
CA LEU A 54 -13.04 7.44 11.43
C LEU A 54 -12.64 8.76 10.76
N GLN A 55 -11.39 8.89 10.31
CA GLN A 55 -10.92 10.06 9.58
C GLN A 55 -11.70 10.26 8.28
N GLY A 56 -11.97 9.18 7.55
CA GLY A 56 -12.84 9.24 6.38
C GLY A 56 -14.29 9.65 6.70
N ASP A 57 -14.86 9.22 7.83
CA ASP A 57 -16.19 9.66 8.28
C ASP A 57 -16.21 11.14 8.67
N LEU A 58 -15.17 11.61 9.36
CA LEU A 58 -14.99 13.04 9.70
C LEU A 58 -14.86 13.88 8.44
N PHE A 59 -14.02 13.46 7.49
CA PHE A 59 -13.89 14.15 6.20
C PHE A 59 -15.23 14.18 5.45
N PHE A 60 -15.96 13.07 5.45
CA PHE A 60 -17.28 13.00 4.84
C PHE A 60 -18.27 13.96 5.50
N GLN A 61 -18.29 14.04 6.83
CA GLN A 61 -19.15 14.97 7.58
C GLN A 61 -18.91 16.43 7.21
N HIS A 62 -17.67 16.83 6.94
CA HIS A 62 -17.37 18.19 6.45
C HIS A 62 -17.76 18.34 4.98
N SER A 63 -17.52 17.30 4.17
CA SER A 63 -17.78 17.31 2.74
C SER A 63 -19.26 17.44 2.40
N THR A 64 -20.18 16.87 3.18
CA THR A 64 -21.64 16.96 2.91
C THR A 64 -22.17 18.40 2.84
N ASN A 65 -21.50 19.34 3.51
CA ASN A 65 -21.86 20.76 3.48
C ASN A 65 -21.31 21.50 2.25
N SER A 66 -20.29 20.96 1.58
CA SER A 66 -19.63 21.58 0.44
C SER A 66 -20.56 21.69 -0.77
N ALA A 67 -20.52 22.84 -1.45
CA ALA A 67 -21.21 23.05 -2.73
C ALA A 67 -20.77 22.03 -3.79
N THR A 68 -19.48 21.67 -3.81
CA THR A 68 -18.93 20.68 -4.74
C THR A 68 -19.56 19.31 -4.50
N PHE A 69 -19.66 18.88 -3.24
CA PHE A 69 -20.27 17.61 -2.89
C PHE A 69 -21.73 17.55 -3.34
N LYS A 70 -22.52 18.57 -2.98
CA LYS A 70 -23.94 18.66 -3.36
C LYS A 70 -24.14 18.68 -4.88
N ARG A 71 -23.28 19.41 -5.61
CA ARG A 71 -23.30 19.44 -7.08
C ARG A 71 -23.02 18.05 -7.66
N VAL A 72 -21.94 17.40 -7.22
CA VAL A 72 -21.56 16.07 -7.74
C VAL A 72 -22.64 15.04 -7.42
N SER A 73 -23.17 15.03 -6.19
CA SER A 73 -24.18 14.06 -5.76
C SER A 73 -25.55 14.21 -6.43
N ASN A 74 -25.86 15.41 -6.94
CA ASN A 74 -27.15 15.74 -7.55
C ASN A 74 -27.09 15.88 -9.07
N THR A 75 -25.93 15.61 -9.69
CA THR A 75 -25.77 15.59 -11.14
C THR A 75 -25.82 14.14 -11.61
N SER A 76 -26.51 13.87 -12.72
CA SER A 76 -26.48 12.56 -13.36
C SER A 76 -25.13 12.33 -14.06
N TRP A 77 -24.54 11.16 -13.89
CA TRP A 77 -23.30 10.76 -14.55
C TRP A 77 -23.49 9.43 -15.27
N ASP A 78 -22.79 9.22 -16.38
CA ASP A 78 -22.85 7.94 -17.10
C ASP A 78 -22.10 6.82 -16.34
N LEU A 79 -21.00 7.20 -15.69
CA LEU A 79 -20.12 6.34 -14.91
C LEU A 79 -19.47 7.14 -13.79
N VAL A 80 -19.37 6.53 -12.61
CA VAL A 80 -18.49 6.97 -11.52
C VAL A 80 -17.39 5.94 -11.32
N ILE A 81 -16.15 6.41 -11.19
CA ILE A 81 -14.99 5.60 -10.83
C ILE A 81 -14.59 6.02 -9.42
N ALA A 82 -14.73 5.12 -8.46
CA ALA A 82 -14.45 5.40 -7.05
C ALA A 82 -13.20 4.67 -6.58
N ASP A 83 -12.29 5.40 -5.92
CA ASP A 83 -11.24 4.79 -5.12
C ASP A 83 -11.90 4.06 -3.94
N GLU A 84 -11.45 2.82 -3.70
CA GLU A 84 -12.03 1.94 -2.70
C GLU A 84 -11.28 1.89 -1.37
N MET A 85 -10.14 2.58 -1.27
CA MET A 85 -9.38 2.65 -0.03
C MET A 85 -10.06 3.63 0.93
N PHE A 86 -10.60 3.13 2.04
CA PHE A 86 -11.38 3.89 3.01
C PHE A 86 -12.56 4.69 2.39
N PRO A 87 -13.47 4.03 1.65
CA PRO A 87 -14.32 4.70 0.68
C PRO A 87 -15.55 5.39 1.28
N ASN A 88 -15.54 5.84 2.54
CA ASN A 88 -16.71 6.41 3.22
C ASN A 88 -17.53 7.36 2.33
N SER A 89 -16.88 8.41 1.82
CA SER A 89 -17.50 9.41 0.94
C SER A 89 -17.76 8.87 -0.46
N ALA A 90 -16.77 8.22 -1.06
CA ALA A 90 -16.83 7.73 -2.44
C ALA A 90 -17.91 6.65 -2.62
N ALA A 91 -17.99 5.68 -1.71
CA ALA A 91 -19.01 4.64 -1.65
C ALA A 91 -20.42 5.25 -1.58
N THR A 92 -20.60 6.17 -0.64
CA THR A 92 -21.89 6.80 -0.38
C THR A 92 -22.36 7.63 -1.57
N ILE A 93 -21.49 8.45 -2.16
CA ILE A 93 -21.80 9.22 -3.38
C ILE A 93 -22.14 8.27 -4.53
N SER A 94 -21.32 7.23 -4.74
CA SER A 94 -21.51 6.27 -5.84
C SER A 94 -22.88 5.59 -5.77
N LEU A 95 -23.27 5.14 -4.58
CA LEU A 95 -24.55 4.49 -4.36
C LEU A 95 -25.73 5.46 -4.41
N ASN A 96 -25.57 6.70 -3.96
CA ASN A 96 -26.56 7.77 -4.15
C ASN A 96 -26.84 8.00 -5.64
N LEU A 97 -25.77 8.14 -6.44
CA LEU A 97 -25.85 8.35 -7.88
C LEU A 97 -26.47 7.15 -8.60
N LYS A 98 -26.18 5.94 -8.12
CA LYS A 98 -26.83 4.72 -8.61
C LYS A 98 -28.32 4.72 -8.31
N GLN A 99 -28.72 5.07 -7.10
CA GLN A 99 -30.13 5.05 -6.69
C GLN A 99 -30.96 6.12 -7.40
N ASN A 100 -30.43 7.35 -7.51
CA ASN A 100 -31.19 8.49 -8.04
C ASN A 100 -31.14 8.60 -9.57
N PHE A 101 -30.03 8.20 -10.19
CA PHE A 101 -29.80 8.42 -11.63
C PHE A 101 -29.48 7.13 -12.39
N ASN A 102 -29.49 5.97 -11.72
CA ASN A 102 -29.04 4.70 -12.29
C ASN A 102 -27.58 4.74 -12.83
N THR A 103 -26.76 5.64 -12.27
CA THR A 103 -25.34 5.83 -12.63
C THR A 103 -24.58 4.51 -12.49
N ARG A 104 -23.70 4.20 -13.44
CA ARG A 104 -22.85 3.00 -13.36
C ARG A 104 -21.69 3.24 -12.41
N ILE A 105 -21.23 2.18 -11.74
CA ILE A 105 -20.13 2.26 -10.77
C ILE A 105 -19.00 1.35 -11.23
N ALA A 106 -17.79 1.89 -11.31
CA ALA A 106 -16.55 1.13 -11.32
C ALA A 106 -15.72 1.48 -10.08
N LEU A 107 -14.93 0.52 -9.62
CA LEU A 107 -13.99 0.73 -8.52
C LEU A 107 -12.57 0.77 -9.06
N PHE A 108 -11.70 1.52 -8.42
CA PHE A 108 -10.28 1.57 -8.71
C PHE A 108 -9.49 1.39 -7.42
N SER A 109 -8.49 0.51 -7.45
CA SER A 109 -7.63 0.29 -6.29
C SER A 109 -6.17 0.54 -6.60
N THR A 110 -5.58 1.46 -5.84
CA THR A 110 -4.16 1.82 -5.93
C THR A 110 -3.27 0.98 -5.01
N THR A 111 -3.87 0.17 -4.13
CA THR A 111 -3.17 -0.68 -3.15
C THR A 111 -3.73 -2.09 -3.18
N ASP A 112 -3.04 -3.02 -2.53
CA ASP A 112 -3.54 -4.37 -2.40
C ASP A 112 -4.81 -4.43 -1.53
N PHE A 113 -5.70 -5.37 -1.84
CA PHE A 113 -6.94 -5.51 -1.10
C PHE A 113 -6.71 -6.11 0.29
N PHE A 114 -7.47 -5.62 1.26
CA PHE A 114 -7.75 -6.35 2.49
C PHE A 114 -8.34 -7.74 2.14
N ASN A 115 -8.06 -8.75 2.95
CA ASN A 115 -8.64 -10.09 2.80
C ASN A 115 -10.16 -10.03 2.77
N THR A 116 -10.76 -9.23 3.66
CA THR A 116 -12.22 -9.04 3.71
C THR A 116 -12.78 -8.53 2.38
N HIS A 117 -12.12 -7.51 1.80
CA HIS A 117 -12.54 -6.92 0.53
C HIS A 117 -12.28 -7.85 -0.66
N SER A 118 -11.23 -8.67 -0.59
CA SER A 118 -10.89 -9.67 -1.62
C SER A 118 -12.04 -10.66 -1.80
N THR A 119 -12.59 -11.20 -0.70
CA THR A 119 -13.71 -12.15 -0.73
C THR A 119 -14.96 -11.55 -1.39
N LEU A 120 -15.31 -10.31 -1.04
CA LEU A 120 -16.47 -9.61 -1.61
C LEU A 120 -16.36 -9.37 -3.12
N LYS A 121 -15.14 -9.40 -3.66
CA LYS A 121 -14.83 -9.22 -5.09
C LYS A 121 -14.52 -10.54 -5.81
N ALA A 122 -14.68 -11.67 -5.12
CA ALA A 122 -14.27 -13.00 -5.58
C ALA A 122 -12.82 -13.05 -6.08
N LEU A 123 -11.94 -12.39 -5.35
CA LEU A 123 -10.52 -12.69 -5.38
C LEU A 123 -10.25 -13.79 -4.34
N ALA A 124 -10.06 -15.02 -4.80
CA ALA A 124 -9.93 -16.20 -3.95
C ALA A 124 -8.53 -16.29 -3.33
N ARG A 125 -8.27 -15.40 -2.38
CA ARG A 125 -7.07 -15.44 -1.53
C ARG A 125 -7.37 -16.24 -0.29
N ASN A 126 -6.66 -17.34 -0.12
CA ASN A 126 -6.66 -18.00 1.16
C ASN A 126 -5.79 -17.17 2.14
N PRO A 127 -6.39 -16.60 3.20
CA PRO A 127 -5.70 -15.68 4.09
C PRO A 127 -4.62 -16.37 4.94
N VAL A 128 -4.65 -17.70 5.08
CA VAL A 128 -3.65 -18.42 5.88
C VAL A 128 -2.36 -18.73 5.14
N ILE A 129 -2.36 -18.59 3.81
CA ILE A 129 -1.20 -18.87 2.95
C ILE A 129 -0.53 -17.63 2.35
N SER A 130 -1.10 -16.46 2.62
CA SER A 130 -0.57 -15.18 2.16
C SER A 130 -0.15 -14.34 3.37
N PRO A 131 0.99 -13.63 3.32
CA PRO A 131 1.32 -12.66 4.36
C PRO A 131 0.24 -11.58 4.40
N ASN A 132 -0.20 -11.25 5.61
CA ASN A 132 -1.25 -10.25 5.80
C ASN A 132 -0.70 -8.83 5.55
N TYR A 133 -1.58 -7.88 5.25
CA TYR A 133 -1.32 -6.45 5.08
C TYR A 133 -0.58 -5.84 6.29
N TYR A 134 -0.77 -6.42 7.48
CA TYR A 134 -0.17 -5.96 8.76
C TYR A 134 0.91 -6.90 9.28
N LEU A 135 1.59 -7.62 8.39
CA LEU A 135 2.68 -8.49 8.79
C LEU A 135 3.64 -7.71 9.69
N ARG A 136 3.77 -8.15 10.94
CA ARG A 136 4.66 -7.47 11.90
C ARG A 136 6.09 -7.48 11.38
N HIS A 137 6.78 -6.37 11.59
CA HIS A 137 8.14 -6.14 11.10
C HIS A 137 9.17 -7.18 11.59
N ASP A 138 8.88 -7.90 12.67
CA ASP A 138 9.70 -9.00 13.21
C ASP A 138 9.57 -10.32 12.43
N ARG A 139 8.68 -10.41 11.43
CA ARG A 139 8.35 -11.64 10.69
C ARG A 139 8.92 -11.71 9.27
N ILE A 140 10.17 -11.31 9.10
CA ILE A 140 10.93 -11.52 7.84
C ILE A 140 11.02 -13.03 7.48
N SER A 141 10.78 -13.93 8.44
CA SER A 141 10.82 -15.39 8.30
C SER A 141 9.47 -16.06 8.02
N TYR A 142 8.45 -15.35 7.51
CA TYR A 142 7.16 -15.98 7.19
C TYR A 142 7.31 -17.16 6.21
N ASP A 143 6.99 -18.36 6.68
CA ASP A 143 6.94 -19.59 5.88
C ASP A 143 5.54 -20.21 5.96
N VAL A 144 4.85 -20.24 4.82
CA VAL A 144 3.53 -20.85 4.68
C VAL A 144 3.49 -22.32 5.06
N ARG A 145 4.62 -23.05 4.97
CA ARG A 145 4.71 -24.46 5.36
C ARG A 145 4.66 -24.64 6.88
N SER A 146 5.04 -23.62 7.64
CA SER A 146 4.95 -23.63 9.10
C SER A 146 3.51 -23.48 9.59
N PHE A 147 3.05 -24.45 10.38
CA PHE A 147 1.73 -24.41 11.00
C PHE A 147 1.55 -23.18 11.90
N ALA A 148 2.57 -22.80 12.67
CA ALA A 148 2.54 -21.63 13.54
C ALA A 148 2.37 -20.32 12.74
N CYS A 149 3.02 -20.22 11.56
CA CYS A 149 2.83 -19.07 10.68
C CYS A 149 1.40 -19.01 10.13
N ARG A 150 0.83 -20.15 9.72
CA ARG A 150 -0.56 -20.22 9.25
C ARG A 150 -1.57 -19.88 10.35
N LEU A 151 -1.33 -20.32 11.58
CA LEU A 151 -2.21 -20.02 12.72
C LEU A 151 -2.23 -18.51 13.04
N VAL A 152 -1.07 -17.86 12.96
CA VAL A 152 -0.99 -16.40 13.13
C VAL A 152 -1.67 -15.67 11.97
N ALA A 153 -1.45 -16.10 10.73
CA ALA A 153 -2.13 -15.51 9.57
C ALA A 153 -3.66 -15.65 9.69
N PHE A 154 -4.16 -16.79 10.19
CA PHE A 154 -5.58 -16.98 10.49
C PHE A 154 -6.09 -16.00 11.56
N ARG A 155 -5.38 -15.86 12.69
CA ARG A 155 -5.70 -14.88 13.72
C ARG A 155 -5.79 -13.47 13.14
N ASP A 156 -4.80 -13.07 12.35
CA ASP A 156 -4.75 -11.72 11.78
C ASP A 156 -5.89 -11.49 10.78
N ALA A 157 -6.27 -12.52 10.02
CA ALA A 157 -7.42 -12.46 9.13
C ALA A 157 -8.75 -12.34 9.88
N LEU A 158 -8.87 -13.00 11.04
CA LEU A 158 -10.04 -12.86 11.91
C LEU A 158 -10.14 -11.45 12.50
N ILE A 159 -9.01 -10.90 12.98
CA ILE A 159 -8.96 -9.51 13.47
C ILE A 159 -9.37 -8.56 12.34
N GLU A 160 -8.83 -8.73 11.14
CA GLU A 160 -9.18 -7.90 9.99
C GLU A 160 -10.68 -7.99 9.65
N GLN A 161 -11.28 -9.18 9.70
CA GLN A 161 -12.72 -9.35 9.46
C GLN A 161 -13.57 -8.60 10.50
N ILE A 162 -13.11 -8.52 11.75
CA ILE A 162 -13.79 -7.75 12.81
C ILE A 162 -13.58 -6.25 12.58
N SER A 163 -12.33 -5.81 12.49
CA SER A 163 -11.98 -4.39 12.44
C SER A 163 -12.43 -3.71 11.14
N ILE A 164 -12.27 -4.37 9.99
CA ILE A 164 -12.64 -3.82 8.67
C ILE A 164 -14.06 -4.26 8.30
N GLY A 165 -14.32 -5.56 8.34
CA GLY A 165 -15.59 -6.12 7.88
C GLY A 165 -16.79 -5.74 8.73
N LEU A 166 -16.63 -5.58 10.05
CA LEU A 166 -17.73 -5.21 10.96
C LEU A 166 -17.64 -3.76 11.42
N LEU A 167 -16.53 -3.34 12.03
CA LEU A 167 -16.41 -1.98 12.58
C LEU A 167 -16.30 -0.93 11.48
N GLY A 168 -15.42 -1.15 10.48
CA GLY A 168 -15.32 -0.29 9.31
C GLY A 168 -16.65 -0.13 8.56
N ASP A 169 -17.37 -1.22 8.32
CA ASP A 169 -18.70 -1.19 7.67
C ASP A 169 -19.72 -0.39 8.48
N ARG A 170 -19.73 -0.52 9.82
CA ARG A 170 -20.59 0.29 10.71
C ARG A 170 -20.29 1.78 10.59
N ILE A 171 -19.01 2.16 10.49
CA ILE A 171 -18.59 3.56 10.31
C ILE A 171 -19.09 4.08 8.96
N ILE A 172 -18.91 3.33 7.88
CA ILE A 172 -19.41 3.71 6.55
C ILE A 172 -20.93 3.89 6.56
N ARG A 173 -21.67 2.95 7.15
CA ARG A 173 -23.14 3.06 7.26
C ARG A 173 -23.56 4.27 8.07
N ARG A 174 -22.83 4.61 9.14
CA ARG A 174 -23.04 5.84 9.92
C ARG A 174 -22.82 7.09 9.05
N GLY A 175 -21.76 7.09 8.24
CA GLY A 175 -21.53 8.05 7.16
C GLY A 175 -22.76 8.20 6.29
N ALA A 176 -23.13 7.13 5.60
CA ALA A 176 -24.24 7.08 4.64
C ALA A 176 -25.57 7.63 5.20
N ARG A 177 -25.88 7.36 6.48
CA ARG A 177 -27.11 7.84 7.14
C ARG A 177 -27.22 9.37 7.18
N ARG A 178 -26.11 10.11 7.14
CA ARG A 178 -26.12 11.58 7.09
C ARG A 178 -26.78 12.16 5.84
N ILE A 179 -26.87 11.37 4.77
CA ILE A 179 -27.55 11.76 3.53
C ILE A 179 -28.77 10.87 3.22
N GLY A 180 -29.31 10.18 4.23
CA GLY A 180 -30.52 9.34 4.09
C GLY A 180 -30.29 7.98 3.45
N LEU A 181 -29.05 7.48 3.38
CA LEU A 181 -28.71 6.15 2.87
C LEU A 181 -28.32 5.19 3.99
N ASN A 182 -28.36 3.88 3.74
CA ASN A 182 -27.90 2.87 4.69
C ASN A 182 -27.02 1.81 4.02
N ASN A 183 -25.98 2.26 3.33
CA ASN A 183 -25.13 1.41 2.51
C ASN A 183 -23.74 1.23 3.14
N GLY A 184 -23.16 0.06 2.94
CA GLY A 184 -21.81 -0.29 3.38
C GLY A 184 -20.96 -0.85 2.23
N PHE A 185 -19.90 -1.58 2.59
CA PHE A 185 -18.97 -2.19 1.63
C PHE A 185 -19.63 -3.24 0.75
N VAL A 186 -20.50 -4.06 1.36
CA VAL A 186 -21.16 -5.17 0.67
C VAL A 186 -22.01 -4.62 -0.47
N GLU A 187 -22.78 -3.56 -0.21
CA GLU A 187 -23.62 -2.90 -1.21
C GLU A 187 -22.77 -2.26 -2.30
N LEU A 188 -21.68 -1.57 -1.96
CA LEU A 188 -20.78 -0.96 -2.95
C LEU A 188 -20.18 -2.01 -3.89
N PHE A 189 -19.56 -3.05 -3.34
CA PHE A 189 -18.82 -4.05 -4.12
C PHE A 189 -19.75 -4.97 -4.92
N SER A 190 -20.94 -5.27 -4.40
CA SER A 190 -21.97 -6.02 -5.14
C SER A 190 -22.64 -5.19 -6.24
N THR A 191 -22.68 -3.87 -6.12
CA THR A 191 -23.26 -2.97 -7.12
C THR A 191 -22.27 -2.59 -8.23
N ALA A 192 -20.98 -2.46 -7.90
CA ALA A 192 -19.95 -2.05 -8.85
C ALA A 192 -19.79 -3.01 -10.02
N SER A 193 -19.96 -2.53 -11.25
CA SER A 193 -19.90 -3.34 -12.48
C SER A 193 -18.53 -4.00 -12.68
N ILE A 194 -17.45 -3.31 -12.29
CA ILE A 194 -16.08 -3.81 -12.37
C ILE A 194 -15.20 -3.21 -11.29
N THR A 195 -14.09 -3.87 -10.98
CA THR A 195 -13.00 -3.34 -10.17
C THR A 195 -11.71 -3.34 -11.00
N PHE A 196 -11.17 -2.16 -11.24
CA PHE A 196 -9.85 -1.95 -11.79
C PHE A 196 -8.82 -1.96 -10.68
N ASN A 197 -7.65 -2.48 -11.01
CA ASN A 197 -6.63 -2.73 -10.02
C ASN A 197 -5.25 -2.47 -10.59
N ASP A 198 -4.53 -1.57 -9.92
CA ASP A 198 -3.20 -1.16 -10.31
C ASP A 198 -2.11 -2.04 -9.67
N TYR A 199 -2.37 -2.91 -8.68
CA TYR A 199 -1.32 -3.78 -8.11
C TYR A 199 -1.03 -5.04 -8.94
N PHE A 200 0.13 -5.66 -8.74
CA PHE A 200 0.60 -6.82 -9.49
C PHE A 200 -0.24 -8.10 -9.25
N ASP A 201 -0.78 -8.68 -10.32
CA ASP A 201 -1.44 -10.00 -10.33
C ASP A 201 -0.48 -11.19 -10.25
N LYS A 202 0.73 -11.05 -10.82
CA LYS A 202 1.71 -12.15 -10.96
C LYS A 202 2.75 -12.23 -9.84
N TYR A 203 2.62 -11.40 -8.78
CA TYR A 203 3.75 -11.09 -7.89
C TYR A 203 4.24 -12.28 -7.07
N ARG A 204 3.32 -13.08 -6.51
CA ARG A 204 3.55 -14.43 -6.00
C ARG A 204 2.20 -15.02 -5.57
N TRP A 205 2.05 -16.34 -5.72
CA TRP A 205 0.83 -17.13 -5.53
C TRP A 205 -0.27 -16.82 -6.55
N PRO A 206 -0.43 -17.65 -7.61
CA PRO A 206 -1.58 -17.53 -8.49
C PRO A 206 -2.86 -17.68 -7.65
N THR A 207 -3.81 -16.79 -7.88
CA THR A 207 -5.12 -16.82 -7.19
C THR A 207 -6.22 -16.84 -8.22
N THR A 208 -7.34 -17.46 -7.89
CA THR A 208 -8.51 -17.43 -8.75
C THR A 208 -9.10 -16.02 -8.70
N ILE A 209 -9.30 -15.43 -9.87
CA ILE A 209 -9.83 -14.08 -10.03
C ILE A 209 -11.23 -14.14 -10.64
N SER A 210 -12.11 -13.22 -10.23
CA SER A 210 -13.42 -13.03 -10.84
C SER A 210 -13.32 -12.32 -12.20
N ASN A 211 -14.30 -12.55 -13.07
CA ASN A 211 -14.46 -11.81 -14.34
C ASN A 211 -14.80 -10.32 -14.15
N THR A 212 -15.07 -9.89 -12.92
CA THR A 212 -15.34 -8.50 -12.53
C THR A 212 -14.09 -7.78 -12.00
N LEU A 213 -12.95 -8.47 -11.91
CA LEU A 213 -11.69 -7.90 -11.44
C LEU A 213 -10.70 -7.83 -12.62
N VAL A 214 -10.22 -6.63 -12.92
CA VAL A 214 -9.31 -6.37 -14.04
C VAL A 214 -8.02 -5.78 -13.50
N PHE A 215 -6.92 -6.46 -13.77
CA PHE A 215 -5.59 -5.98 -13.46
C PHE A 215 -5.09 -5.12 -14.60
N THR A 216 -5.01 -3.83 -14.35
CA THR A 216 -4.70 -2.81 -15.35
C THR A 216 -3.35 -2.16 -15.09
N THR A 217 -2.54 -2.77 -14.21
CA THR A 217 -1.19 -2.36 -13.79
C THR A 217 -0.57 -1.33 -14.73
N THR A 218 -0.38 -0.11 -14.23
CA THR A 218 0.12 1.03 -15.01
C THR A 218 1.34 0.61 -15.83
N PRO A 219 1.43 0.92 -17.14
CA PRO A 219 2.59 0.55 -17.94
C PRO A 219 3.86 1.16 -17.34
N CYS A 220 5.01 0.52 -17.58
CA CYS A 220 6.28 1.12 -17.21
C CYS A 220 6.45 2.48 -17.90
N ASP A 221 6.88 3.47 -17.12
CA ASP A 221 7.15 4.80 -17.63
C ASP A 221 8.15 4.77 -18.77
N VAL A 222 7.99 5.71 -19.71
CA VAL A 222 8.99 5.98 -20.74
C VAL A 222 10.21 6.66 -20.09
N PRO A 223 11.45 6.36 -20.52
CA PRO A 223 12.64 7.04 -20.03
C PRO A 223 12.50 8.56 -20.13
N GLN A 224 12.61 9.23 -18.98
CA GLN A 224 12.58 10.68 -18.90
C GLN A 224 14.00 11.24 -18.89
N HIS A 225 14.17 12.46 -19.40
CA HIS A 225 15.46 13.15 -19.34
C HIS A 225 15.81 13.54 -17.90
N LEU A 226 17.06 13.30 -17.52
CA LEU A 226 17.59 13.76 -16.24
C LEU A 226 17.85 15.27 -16.27
N PRO A 227 17.51 16.01 -15.20
CA PRO A 227 17.95 17.38 -15.03
C PRO A 227 19.47 17.47 -15.08
N ALA A 228 20.01 18.53 -15.72
CA ALA A 228 21.44 18.70 -15.92
C ALA A 228 22.26 18.59 -14.61
N SER A 229 21.73 19.13 -13.50
CA SER A 229 22.41 19.09 -12.21
C SER A 229 22.50 17.68 -11.59
N ILE A 230 21.60 16.77 -11.97
CA ILE A 230 21.66 15.36 -11.57
C ILE A 230 22.58 14.61 -12.53
N GLU A 231 22.44 14.83 -13.83
CA GLU A 231 23.27 14.21 -14.86
C GLU A 231 24.76 14.47 -14.62
N GLU A 232 25.14 15.72 -14.37
CA GLU A 232 26.53 16.11 -14.07
C GLU A 232 27.06 15.39 -12.82
N PHE A 233 26.23 15.26 -11.79
CA PHE A 233 26.62 14.63 -10.54
C PHE A 233 26.85 13.12 -10.68
N ILE A 234 25.99 12.42 -11.42
CA ILE A 234 26.10 10.95 -11.60
C ILE A 234 27.08 10.54 -12.70
N SER A 235 27.56 11.49 -13.51
CA SER A 235 28.49 11.25 -14.62
C SER A 235 29.97 11.14 -14.21
N ASP A 236 30.29 10.99 -12.92
CA ASP A 236 31.69 10.76 -12.51
C ASP A 236 32.19 9.41 -13.05
N PRO A 237 33.20 9.39 -13.95
CA PRO A 237 33.72 8.17 -14.55
C PRO A 237 34.38 7.21 -13.54
N ARG A 238 34.73 7.69 -12.34
CA ARG A 238 35.28 6.87 -11.26
C ARG A 238 34.19 6.14 -10.48
N SER A 239 32.91 6.48 -10.68
CA SER A 239 31.83 5.86 -9.92
C SER A 239 31.46 4.48 -10.46
N HIS A 240 31.24 3.54 -9.56
CA HIS A 240 30.68 2.22 -9.87
C HIS A 240 29.18 2.25 -10.19
N GLY A 241 28.53 3.40 -10.00
CA GLY A 241 27.14 3.64 -10.37
C GLY A 241 26.39 4.48 -9.33
N THR A 242 25.08 4.56 -9.51
CA THR A 242 24.21 5.41 -8.70
C THR A 242 23.41 4.58 -7.70
N ILE A 243 23.37 5.03 -6.45
CA ILE A 243 22.44 4.57 -5.42
C ILE A 243 21.40 5.66 -5.24
N TYR A 244 20.14 5.34 -5.48
CA TYR A 244 19.03 6.26 -5.26
C TYR A 244 18.31 5.90 -3.96
N ILE A 245 18.01 6.89 -3.12
CA ILE A 245 17.38 6.69 -1.81
C ILE A 245 16.14 7.59 -1.73
N ALA A 246 14.97 6.99 -1.50
CA ALA A 246 13.73 7.72 -1.27
C ALA A 246 12.72 6.91 -0.44
N PHE A 247 12.28 7.48 0.69
CA PHE A 247 11.34 6.84 1.61
C PHE A 247 9.89 7.38 1.50
N GLY A 248 9.58 8.03 0.38
CA GLY A 248 8.27 8.62 0.13
C GLY A 248 8.05 9.92 0.93
N SER A 249 6.81 10.41 0.92
CA SER A 249 6.44 11.70 1.53
C SER A 249 5.87 11.59 2.94
N ILE A 250 5.68 10.38 3.46
CA ILE A 250 5.06 10.13 4.78
C ILE A 250 6.13 9.96 5.87
N VAL A 251 7.30 9.43 5.52
CA VAL A 251 8.40 9.23 6.46
C VAL A 251 9.10 10.57 6.67
N ASP A 252 8.78 11.24 7.76
CA ASP A 252 9.46 12.46 8.15
C ASP A 252 10.80 12.14 8.82
N TRP A 253 11.89 12.55 8.18
CA TRP A 253 13.23 12.30 8.66
C TRP A 253 13.68 13.30 9.73
N THR A 254 12.96 14.41 9.95
CA THR A 254 13.35 15.39 10.99
C THR A 254 13.06 14.89 12.39
N VAL A 255 12.16 13.92 12.53
CA VAL A 255 11.81 13.25 13.79
C VAL A 255 12.38 11.82 13.87
N ALA A 256 13.31 11.47 12.97
CA ALA A 256 14.00 10.19 13.03
C ALA A 256 14.93 10.14 14.25
N PRO A 257 15.08 8.98 14.93
CA PRO A 257 16.01 8.85 16.04
C PRO A 257 17.44 9.21 15.65
N SER A 258 18.17 9.95 16.48
CA SER A 258 19.52 10.43 16.17
C SER A 258 20.49 9.30 15.81
N ASN A 259 20.41 8.17 16.52
CA ASN A 259 21.23 6.98 16.24
C ASN A 259 20.95 6.38 14.84
N VAL A 260 19.74 6.53 14.31
CA VAL A 260 19.39 6.13 12.94
C VAL A 260 20.04 7.07 11.94
N ILE A 261 19.97 8.39 12.16
CA ILE A 261 20.60 9.39 11.29
C ILE A 261 22.12 9.19 11.24
N GLU A 262 22.75 8.97 12.39
CA GLU A 262 24.18 8.65 12.51
C GLU A 262 24.53 7.37 11.75
N SER A 263 23.75 6.30 11.94
CA SER A 263 23.95 5.03 11.24
C SER A 263 23.86 5.16 9.72
N PHE A 264 22.90 5.96 9.22
CA PHE A 264 22.80 6.27 7.79
C PHE A 264 23.99 7.09 7.31
N THR A 265 24.35 8.15 8.03
CA THR A 265 25.47 9.03 7.67
C THR A 265 26.78 8.25 7.57
N GLU A 266 27.08 7.40 8.56
CA GLU A 266 28.28 6.56 8.57
C GLU A 266 28.29 5.55 7.41
N ALA A 267 27.18 4.85 7.18
CA ALA A 267 27.06 3.86 6.11
C ALA A 267 27.21 4.52 4.72
N LEU A 268 26.49 5.60 4.44
CA LEU A 268 26.53 6.27 3.14
C LEU A 268 27.91 6.91 2.87
N ASN A 269 28.56 7.47 3.90
CA ASN A 269 29.90 8.03 3.80
C ASN A 269 31.00 7.00 3.51
N SER A 270 30.72 5.72 3.78
CA SER A 270 31.64 4.60 3.52
C SER A 270 31.55 4.11 2.06
N LEU A 271 30.43 4.36 1.37
CA LEU A 271 30.18 3.99 -0.03
C LEU A 271 30.72 5.01 -1.04
N HIS A 272 31.98 5.41 -0.88
CA HIS A 272 32.63 6.47 -1.65
C HIS A 272 32.81 6.14 -3.15
N ASP A 273 32.73 4.87 -3.54
CA ASP A 273 32.79 4.44 -4.93
C ASP A 273 31.48 4.69 -5.71
N TYR A 274 30.40 5.05 -5.03
CA TYR A 274 29.07 5.26 -5.64
C TYR A 274 28.66 6.72 -5.56
N ARG A 275 27.86 7.16 -6.53
CA ARG A 275 27.15 8.43 -6.44
C ARG A 275 25.81 8.20 -5.77
N ILE A 276 25.54 8.90 -4.68
CA ILE A 276 24.33 8.70 -3.89
C ILE A 276 23.41 9.90 -4.05
N ILE A 277 22.18 9.67 -4.52
CA ILE A 277 21.13 10.69 -4.52
C ILE A 277 20.13 10.31 -3.44
N TRP A 278 19.98 11.16 -2.43
CA TRP A 278 19.02 10.97 -1.36
C TRP A 278 17.93 12.03 -1.45
N SER A 279 16.72 11.61 -1.82
CA SER A 279 15.54 12.45 -1.75
C SER A 279 15.09 12.55 -0.28
N ILE A 280 15.48 13.63 0.38
CA ILE A 280 15.24 13.90 1.80
C ILE A 280 15.08 15.41 2.02
N GLY A 281 14.22 15.79 2.98
CA GLY A 281 14.09 17.18 3.39
C GLY A 281 15.43 17.77 3.85
N ALA A 282 15.66 19.05 3.56
CA ALA A 282 16.96 19.71 3.70
C ALA A 282 17.52 19.79 5.15
N LYS A 283 16.79 19.36 6.17
CA LYS A 283 17.17 19.50 7.59
C LYS A 283 18.08 18.38 8.11
N VAL A 284 18.25 17.27 7.40
CA VAL A 284 18.88 16.02 7.91
C VAL A 284 20.30 15.80 7.36
N THR A 285 20.99 16.85 6.92
CA THR A 285 22.13 16.75 5.99
C THR A 285 23.52 16.98 6.60
N GLN A 286 23.67 16.96 7.92
CA GLN A 286 24.98 17.21 8.55
C GLN A 286 25.92 16.01 8.38
N GLY A 287 27.18 16.26 8.00
CA GLY A 287 28.23 15.24 7.95
C GLY A 287 28.28 14.35 6.70
N LEU A 288 27.42 14.58 5.69
CA LEU A 288 27.47 13.84 4.42
C LEU A 288 28.63 14.32 3.53
N LYS A 289 29.37 13.38 2.94
CA LYS A 289 30.47 13.64 2.00
C LYS A 289 29.99 14.06 0.61
N THR A 290 30.89 14.63 -0.20
CA THR A 290 30.58 15.22 -1.52
C THR A 290 30.11 14.23 -2.59
N HIS A 291 30.25 12.92 -2.38
CA HIS A 291 29.69 11.89 -3.25
C HIS A 291 28.21 11.59 -2.97
N ILE A 292 27.61 12.31 -2.02
CA ILE A 292 26.21 12.21 -1.62
C ILE A 292 25.52 13.55 -1.90
N LYS A 293 24.44 13.51 -2.68
CA LYS A 293 23.60 14.66 -3.03
C LYS A 293 22.23 14.50 -2.42
N THR A 294 21.87 15.41 -1.51
CA THR A 294 20.54 15.48 -0.91
C THR A 294 19.66 16.46 -1.68
N VAL A 295 18.44 16.06 -2.00
CA VAL A 295 17.46 16.92 -2.70
C VAL A 295 16.09 16.78 -2.03
N ALA A 296 15.34 17.88 -1.95
CA ALA A 296 13.98 17.83 -1.39
C ALA A 296 13.01 17.04 -2.30
N TRP A 297 13.25 17.09 -3.62
CA TRP A 297 12.50 16.36 -4.63
C TRP A 297 13.45 15.87 -5.71
N ALA A 298 13.24 14.64 -6.19
CA ALA A 298 14.01 14.03 -7.24
C ALA A 298 13.08 13.49 -8.35
N PRO A 299 13.50 13.55 -9.64
CA PRO A 299 12.79 12.88 -10.73
C PRO A 299 13.03 11.36 -10.65
N GLN A 300 12.36 10.72 -9.69
CA GLN A 300 12.54 9.31 -9.32
C GLN A 300 12.54 8.37 -10.53
N SER A 301 11.52 8.47 -11.38
CA SER A 301 11.40 7.64 -12.58
C SER A 301 12.61 7.82 -13.52
N ALA A 302 13.08 9.05 -13.74
CA ALA A 302 14.27 9.31 -14.57
C ALA A 302 15.54 8.71 -13.97
N ILE A 303 15.77 8.87 -12.66
CA ILE A 303 16.95 8.33 -11.97
C ILE A 303 16.94 6.80 -12.01
N LEU A 304 15.81 6.17 -11.71
CA LEU A 304 15.69 4.72 -11.72
C LEU A 304 15.93 4.15 -13.12
N GLN A 305 15.42 4.81 -14.16
CA GLN A 305 15.58 4.34 -15.54
C GLN A 305 16.98 4.58 -16.13
N ASP A 306 17.85 5.33 -15.45
CA ASP A 306 19.25 5.49 -15.83
C ASP A 306 20.04 4.18 -15.67
N ASN A 307 20.84 3.82 -16.67
CA ASN A 307 21.59 2.55 -16.69
C ASN A 307 22.71 2.46 -15.63
N ARG A 308 23.14 3.60 -15.07
CA ARG A 308 24.13 3.66 -13.98
C ARG A 308 23.48 3.36 -12.63
N THR A 309 22.16 3.45 -12.48
CA THR A 309 21.48 3.16 -11.22
C THR A 309 21.55 1.67 -10.89
N LYS A 310 22.16 1.36 -9.74
CA LYS A 310 22.44 -0.02 -9.29
C LYS A 310 21.55 -0.48 -8.15
N LEU A 311 21.08 0.46 -7.32
CA LEU A 311 20.29 0.16 -6.13
C LEU A 311 19.27 1.25 -5.88
N PHE A 312 18.05 0.84 -5.57
CA PHE A 312 17.02 1.71 -5.01
C PHE A 312 16.79 1.39 -3.53
N PHE A 313 17.14 2.31 -2.64
CA PHE A 313 16.84 2.20 -1.22
C PHE A 313 15.52 2.91 -0.91
N THR A 314 14.49 2.14 -0.57
CA THR A 314 13.11 2.63 -0.47
C THR A 314 12.41 2.15 0.81
N HIS A 315 11.21 2.68 1.04
CA HIS A 315 10.30 2.25 2.10
C HIS A 315 9.46 1.02 1.74
N GLY A 316 9.54 0.55 0.48
CA GLY A 316 8.78 -0.63 0.03
C GLY A 316 7.31 -0.36 -0.28
N GLY A 317 6.94 0.89 -0.53
CA GLY A 317 5.60 1.23 -1.05
C GLY A 317 5.36 0.62 -2.42
N LEU A 318 4.12 0.23 -2.70
CA LEU A 318 3.75 -0.51 -3.91
C LEU A 318 4.18 0.22 -5.20
N LYS A 319 3.99 1.54 -5.29
CA LYS A 319 4.40 2.34 -6.45
C LYS A 319 5.92 2.36 -6.64
N SER A 320 6.68 2.50 -5.56
CA SER A 320 8.15 2.46 -5.59
C SER A 320 8.67 1.09 -6.04
N ILE A 321 8.03 -0.01 -5.62
CA ILE A 321 8.35 -1.34 -6.11
C ILE A 321 8.05 -1.47 -7.62
N LYS A 322 6.94 -0.90 -8.09
CA LYS A 322 6.62 -0.89 -9.53
C LYS A 322 7.69 -0.20 -10.36
N GLU A 323 8.06 1.02 -9.98
CA GLU A 323 9.08 1.78 -10.68
C GLU A 323 10.42 1.05 -10.66
N ALA A 324 10.79 0.39 -9.55
CA ALA A 324 11.98 -0.43 -9.46
C ALA A 324 11.97 -1.63 -10.42
N ILE A 325 10.85 -2.35 -10.49
CA ILE A 325 10.67 -3.48 -11.43
C ILE A 325 10.74 -2.97 -12.86
N CYS A 326 10.04 -1.88 -13.17
CA CYS A 326 10.06 -1.26 -14.49
C CYS A 326 11.45 -0.78 -14.90
N ALA A 327 12.23 -0.26 -13.97
CA ALA A 327 13.61 0.14 -14.20
C ALA A 327 14.59 -1.05 -14.27
N GLY A 328 14.24 -2.20 -13.69
CA GLY A 328 15.16 -3.33 -13.51
C GLY A 328 16.24 -3.03 -12.46
N VAL A 329 15.91 -2.25 -11.43
CA VAL A 329 16.81 -1.83 -10.36
C VAL A 329 16.43 -2.52 -9.05
N PRO A 330 17.29 -3.40 -8.50
CA PRO A 330 16.99 -4.11 -7.27
C PRO A 330 16.92 -3.15 -6.06
N MET A 331 16.29 -3.61 -4.99
CA MET A 331 15.90 -2.74 -3.87
C MET A 331 16.52 -3.13 -2.54
N LEU A 332 16.80 -2.14 -1.71
CA LEU A 332 16.88 -2.30 -0.26
C LEU A 332 15.64 -1.65 0.34
N THR A 333 14.98 -2.31 1.29
CA THR A 333 13.73 -1.81 1.86
C THR A 333 13.81 -1.62 3.36
N ILE A 334 13.28 -0.50 3.87
CA ILE A 334 12.88 -0.35 5.27
C ILE A 334 11.39 -0.06 5.30
N PRO A 335 10.55 -1.07 5.56
CA PRO A 335 9.12 -0.85 5.72
C PRO A 335 8.82 -0.15 7.05
N PHE A 336 7.88 0.80 7.00
CA PHE A 336 7.48 1.61 8.15
C PHE A 336 6.04 1.36 8.59
N ILE A 337 5.10 1.34 7.64
CA ILE A 337 3.65 1.32 7.89
C ILE A 337 2.87 0.54 6.82
N ALA A 338 1.60 0.24 7.12
CA ALA A 338 0.64 -0.29 6.15
C ALA A 338 1.16 -1.55 5.42
N ASP A 339 0.94 -1.63 4.11
CA ASP A 339 1.30 -2.73 3.23
C ASP A 339 2.80 -2.82 2.93
N GLN A 340 3.61 -1.86 3.35
CA GLN A 340 5.03 -1.78 2.99
C GLN A 340 5.79 -3.03 3.40
N MET A 341 5.51 -3.60 4.58
CA MET A 341 6.17 -4.82 5.05
C MET A 341 5.80 -6.03 4.21
N LYS A 342 4.51 -6.18 3.87
CA LYS A 342 4.04 -7.23 2.96
C LYS A 342 4.71 -7.10 1.59
N ASN A 343 4.65 -5.91 1.00
CA ASN A 343 5.26 -5.60 -0.28
C ASN A 343 6.77 -5.92 -0.32
N SER A 344 7.48 -5.54 0.74
CA SER A 344 8.91 -5.80 0.93
C SER A 344 9.21 -7.30 1.08
N LEU A 345 8.39 -8.04 1.85
CA LEU A 345 8.52 -9.49 1.99
C LEU A 345 8.39 -10.20 0.65
N LEU A 346 7.42 -9.80 -0.17
CA LEU A 346 7.22 -10.37 -1.49
C LEU A 346 8.39 -10.06 -2.43
N ALA A 347 8.94 -8.85 -2.38
CA ALA A 347 10.14 -8.47 -3.13
C ALA A 347 11.36 -9.31 -2.70
N TYR A 348 11.52 -9.52 -1.39
CA TYR A 348 12.57 -10.37 -0.83
C TYR A 348 12.43 -11.82 -1.26
N GLN A 349 11.22 -12.39 -1.17
CA GLN A 349 10.95 -13.77 -1.60
C GLN A 349 11.12 -13.97 -3.10
N ALA A 350 10.87 -12.94 -3.91
CA ALA A 350 11.19 -12.93 -5.35
C ALA A 350 12.71 -12.78 -5.61
N GLY A 351 13.50 -12.45 -4.58
CA GLY A 351 14.95 -12.26 -4.68
C GLY A 351 15.33 -10.97 -5.41
N ILE A 352 14.46 -9.96 -5.39
CA ILE A 352 14.69 -8.65 -6.02
C ILE A 352 14.94 -7.55 -4.98
N ALA A 353 14.86 -7.87 -3.68
CA ALA A 353 15.11 -6.94 -2.61
C ALA A 353 15.71 -7.59 -1.35
N GLU A 354 16.30 -6.78 -0.48
CA GLU A 354 16.56 -7.09 0.93
C GLU A 354 15.68 -6.23 1.85
N ILE A 355 15.48 -6.68 3.10
CA ILE A 355 14.65 -6.00 4.10
C ILE A 355 15.48 -5.71 5.34
N ILE A 356 15.42 -4.45 5.79
CA ILE A 356 15.92 -4.02 7.09
C ILE A 356 14.74 -3.63 7.96
N HIS A 357 14.68 -4.22 9.16
CA HIS A 357 13.70 -3.81 10.14
C HIS A 357 14.08 -2.44 10.72
N LYS A 358 13.15 -1.49 10.74
CA LYS A 358 13.37 -0.12 11.24
C LYS A 358 13.96 0.00 12.66
N ARG A 359 13.80 -1.02 13.53
CA ARG A 359 14.35 -1.05 14.89
C ARG A 359 15.76 -1.64 14.99
N ARG A 360 16.30 -2.15 13.88
CA ARG A 360 17.62 -2.81 13.80
C ARG A 360 18.55 -2.08 12.85
N ILE A 361 18.33 -0.77 12.66
CA ILE A 361 19.18 0.03 11.80
C ILE A 361 20.50 0.29 12.52
N THR A 362 21.59 -0.17 11.91
CA THR A 362 22.96 0.19 12.28
C THR A 362 23.78 0.36 11.01
N SER A 363 24.87 1.14 11.07
CA SER A 363 25.80 1.32 9.94
C SER A 363 26.25 -0.03 9.34
N ALA A 364 26.64 -0.97 10.20
CA ALA A 364 27.07 -2.30 9.79
C ALA A 364 25.98 -3.11 9.06
N ILE A 365 24.72 -3.05 9.53
CA ILE A 365 23.61 -3.76 8.88
C ILE A 365 23.27 -3.12 7.52
N LEU A 366 23.24 -1.78 7.45
CA LEU A 366 23.01 -1.05 6.21
C LEU A 366 24.09 -1.37 5.16
N LEU A 367 25.36 -1.28 5.53
CA LEU A 367 26.49 -1.57 4.64
C LEU A 367 26.47 -3.01 4.16
N LYS A 368 26.25 -3.97 5.06
CA LYS A 368 26.17 -5.38 4.70
C LYS A 368 25.07 -5.64 3.68
N ALA A 369 23.88 -5.07 3.87
CA ALA A 369 22.75 -5.26 2.97
C ALA A 369 22.97 -4.57 1.61
N MET A 370 23.48 -3.33 1.60
CA MET A 370 23.80 -2.62 0.36
C MET A 370 24.89 -3.34 -0.45
N HIS A 371 25.99 -3.74 0.19
CA HIS A 371 27.05 -4.51 -0.49
C HIS A 371 26.54 -5.83 -1.06
N LYS A 372 25.68 -6.55 -0.32
CA LYS A 372 25.08 -7.80 -0.79
C LYS A 372 24.35 -7.60 -2.12
N ILE A 373 23.53 -6.55 -2.24
CA ILE A 373 22.78 -6.28 -3.48
C ILE A 373 23.70 -5.76 -4.59
N LEU A 374 24.63 -4.86 -4.26
CA LEU A 374 25.52 -4.24 -5.24
C LEU A 374 26.54 -5.22 -5.85
N GLN A 375 26.92 -6.27 -5.12
CA GLN A 375 27.92 -7.26 -5.55
C GLN A 375 27.30 -8.52 -6.17
N ASP A 376 26.06 -8.88 -5.82
CA ASP A 376 25.39 -10.07 -6.34
C ASP A 376 24.50 -9.74 -7.54
N ASN A 377 25.00 -10.09 -8.74
CA ASN A 377 24.28 -9.89 -9.99
C ASN A 377 22.94 -10.66 -10.07
N ASN A 378 22.69 -11.65 -9.20
CA ASN A 378 21.42 -12.38 -9.19
C ASN A 378 20.22 -11.46 -8.91
N TYR A 379 20.37 -10.42 -8.08
CA TYR A 379 19.26 -9.48 -7.83
C TYR A 379 18.86 -8.76 -9.12
N ARG A 380 19.85 -8.28 -9.89
CA ARG A 380 19.62 -7.62 -11.18
C ARG A 380 18.99 -8.57 -12.20
N GLN A 381 19.49 -9.80 -12.30
CA GLN A 381 18.93 -10.80 -13.23
C GLN A 381 17.47 -11.13 -12.89
N LYS A 382 17.16 -11.33 -11.60
CA LYS A 382 15.80 -11.63 -11.13
C LYS A 382 14.84 -10.48 -11.40
N ILE A 383 15.22 -9.23 -11.13
CA ILE A 383 14.32 -8.11 -11.35
C ILE A 383 14.12 -7.80 -12.84
N VAL A 384 15.13 -8.01 -13.70
CA VAL A 384 14.96 -7.90 -15.16
C VAL A 384 14.05 -9.01 -15.69
N SER A 385 14.17 -10.24 -15.17
CA SER A 385 13.23 -11.33 -15.49
C SER A 385 11.80 -10.98 -15.05
N MET A 386 11.65 -10.41 -13.84
CA MET A 386 10.36 -9.94 -13.34
C MET A 386 9.77 -8.82 -14.20
N ARG A 387 10.61 -7.87 -14.67
CA ARG A 387 10.20 -6.83 -15.62
C ARG A 387 9.66 -7.42 -16.91
N SER A 388 10.30 -8.47 -17.45
CA SER A 388 9.82 -9.16 -18.64
C SER A 388 8.42 -9.75 -18.42
N ILE A 389 8.20 -10.42 -17.29
CA ILE A 389 6.90 -11.01 -16.92
C ILE A 389 5.82 -9.93 -16.72
N TYR A 390 6.22 -8.79 -16.17
CA TYR A 390 5.34 -7.65 -15.93
C TYR A 390 4.85 -7.01 -17.24
N ASN A 391 5.76 -6.82 -18.19
CA ASN A 391 5.47 -6.25 -19.49
C ASN A 391 4.80 -7.23 -20.45
N ASP A 392 4.92 -8.54 -20.20
CA ASP A 392 4.26 -9.59 -20.97
C ASP A 392 2.75 -9.65 -20.67
N ARG A 393 2.00 -8.85 -21.44
CA ARG A 393 0.55 -8.63 -21.31
C ARG A 393 -0.12 -8.84 -22.66
N ILE A 394 -1.33 -9.40 -22.63
CA ILE A 394 -2.17 -9.64 -23.81
C ILE A 394 -2.56 -8.31 -24.50
N MET A 395 -2.71 -7.23 -23.71
CA MET A 395 -3.13 -5.92 -24.20
C MET A 395 -2.39 -4.83 -23.41
N VAL A 396 -2.12 -3.69 -24.05
CA VAL A 396 -1.57 -2.52 -23.38
C VAL A 396 -2.53 -2.08 -22.27
N PRO A 397 -2.07 -1.81 -21.03
CA PRO A 397 -2.98 -1.65 -19.90
C PRO A 397 -4.02 -0.53 -20.07
N ILE A 398 -3.65 0.61 -20.66
CA ILE A 398 -4.57 1.71 -20.94
C ILE A 398 -5.66 1.34 -21.96
N GLN A 399 -5.33 0.49 -22.95
CA GLN A 399 -6.30 0.00 -23.93
C GLN A 399 -7.27 -1.00 -23.27
N LEU A 400 -6.77 -1.83 -22.36
CA LEU A 400 -7.59 -2.75 -21.57
C LEU A 400 -8.58 -1.99 -20.69
N GLU A 401 -8.13 -0.96 -19.97
CA GLU A 401 -8.99 -0.06 -19.18
C GLU A 401 -10.07 0.58 -20.05
N THR A 402 -9.66 1.19 -21.16
CA THR A 402 -10.57 1.85 -22.11
C THR A 402 -11.65 0.89 -22.60
N PHE A 403 -11.25 -0.32 -23.02
CA PHE A 403 -12.20 -1.34 -23.45
C PHE A 403 -13.26 -1.67 -22.39
N TRP A 404 -12.85 -1.80 -21.13
CA TRP A 404 -13.76 -2.11 -20.03
C TRP A 404 -14.66 -0.94 -19.66
N VAL A 405 -14.15 0.29 -19.66
CA VAL A 405 -14.96 1.51 -19.47
C VAL A 405 -16.02 1.61 -20.58
N GLU A 406 -15.63 1.49 -21.84
CA GLU A 406 -16.57 1.48 -22.97
C GLU A 406 -17.58 0.33 -22.89
N ARG A 407 -17.15 -0.84 -22.39
CA ARG A 407 -18.05 -1.98 -22.17
C ARG A 407 -19.11 -1.68 -21.12
N ILE A 408 -18.75 -1.00 -20.04
CA ILE A 408 -19.69 -0.57 -19.01
C ILE A 408 -20.71 0.40 -19.60
N LEU A 409 -20.24 1.40 -20.34
CA LEU A 409 -21.08 2.44 -20.94
C LEU A 409 -22.05 1.88 -22.00
N ARG A 410 -21.60 0.95 -22.86
CA ARG A 410 -22.45 0.36 -23.91
C ARG A 410 -23.46 -0.66 -23.38
N SER A 411 -23.27 -1.19 -22.17
CA SER A 411 -24.17 -2.20 -21.62
C SER A 411 -25.50 -1.60 -21.19
N LYS A 412 -26.60 -2.17 -21.68
CA LYS A 412 -27.96 -1.84 -21.20
C LYS A 412 -28.26 -2.38 -19.80
N ARG A 413 -27.48 -3.38 -19.33
CA ARG A 413 -27.57 -3.94 -17.98
C ARG A 413 -26.47 -3.35 -17.10
N SER A 414 -26.79 -3.11 -15.83
CA SER A 414 -25.79 -2.71 -14.83
C SER A 414 -24.78 -3.82 -14.53
N GLU A 415 -25.21 -5.08 -14.66
CA GLU A 415 -24.34 -6.25 -14.59
C GLU A 415 -23.80 -6.57 -15.98
N ILE A 416 -22.48 -6.44 -16.14
CA ILE A 416 -21.78 -6.67 -17.42
C ILE A 416 -21.05 -8.02 -17.48
N ALA A 417 -21.02 -8.74 -16.36
CA ALA A 417 -20.38 -10.03 -16.16
C ALA A 417 -21.12 -10.84 -15.10
N PHE A 418 -21.05 -12.18 -15.20
CA PHE A 418 -21.54 -13.08 -14.17
C PHE A 418 -20.68 -12.98 -12.91
N ARG A 419 -21.34 -12.95 -11.75
CA ARG A 419 -20.67 -12.96 -10.45
C ARG A 419 -20.58 -14.37 -9.90
N ILE A 420 -19.48 -14.65 -9.20
CA ILE A 420 -19.28 -15.91 -8.50
C ILE A 420 -20.20 -15.94 -7.27
N ARG A 421 -20.94 -17.03 -7.07
CA ARG A 421 -21.90 -17.17 -5.96
C ARG A 421 -21.27 -16.93 -4.58
N ALA A 422 -19.98 -17.24 -4.44
CA ALA A 422 -19.21 -17.06 -3.22
C ALA A 422 -19.15 -15.59 -2.73
N THR A 423 -19.31 -14.58 -3.61
CA THR A 423 -19.35 -13.17 -3.18
C THR A 423 -20.62 -12.79 -2.42
N GLN A 424 -21.63 -13.66 -2.43
CA GLN A 424 -22.91 -13.47 -1.73
C GLN A 424 -22.95 -14.24 -0.40
N MET A 425 -21.88 -14.96 -0.05
CA MET A 425 -21.80 -15.76 1.18
C MET A 425 -21.23 -14.92 2.32
N SER A 426 -21.62 -15.25 3.55
CA SER A 426 -20.96 -14.72 4.75
C SER A 426 -19.49 -15.18 4.77
N TRP A 427 -18.61 -14.44 5.45
CA TRP A 427 -17.21 -14.85 5.61
C TRP A 427 -17.07 -16.23 6.30
N ILE A 428 -17.99 -16.55 7.22
CA ILE A 428 -18.06 -17.85 7.93
C ILE A 428 -18.29 -18.97 6.93
N SER A 429 -19.32 -18.85 6.09
CA SER A 429 -19.67 -19.88 5.10
C SER A 429 -18.69 -19.93 3.94
N TYR A 430 -18.16 -18.78 3.50
CA TYR A 430 -17.11 -18.72 2.47
C TYR A 430 -15.85 -19.46 2.91
N SER A 431 -15.49 -19.35 4.19
CA SER A 431 -14.31 -20.00 4.77
C SER A 431 -14.57 -21.45 5.19
N GLY A 432 -15.81 -21.95 5.06
CA GLY A 432 -16.21 -23.30 5.48
C GLY A 432 -16.17 -23.51 7.00
N LEU A 433 -16.16 -22.44 7.80
CA LEU A 433 -16.09 -22.54 9.26
C LEU A 433 -17.36 -23.15 9.84
N ASP A 434 -18.52 -22.87 9.23
CA ASP A 434 -19.80 -23.49 9.58
C ASP A 434 -19.78 -25.02 9.42
N ILE A 435 -19.07 -25.56 8.43
CA ILE A 435 -18.90 -27.00 8.22
C ILE A 435 -17.99 -27.62 9.29
N VAL A 436 -16.91 -26.94 9.68
CA VAL A 436 -15.92 -27.43 10.67
C VAL A 436 -16.48 -27.41 12.09
N LEU A 437 -17.38 -26.47 12.41
CA LEU A 437 -17.99 -26.37 13.74
C LEU A 437 -18.90 -27.57 14.06
N ILE A 438 -19.55 -28.18 13.05
CA ILE A 438 -20.46 -29.32 13.24
C ILE A 438 -19.77 -30.53 13.92
N PRO A 439 -18.66 -31.10 13.38
CA PRO A 439 -17.99 -32.23 14.03
C PRO A 439 -17.41 -31.87 15.40
N ILE A 440 -16.94 -30.63 15.61
CA ILE A 440 -16.47 -30.17 16.93
C ILE A 440 -17.61 -30.22 17.94
N CYS A 441 -18.79 -29.71 17.58
CA CYS A 441 -19.98 -29.78 18.42
C CYS A 441 -20.39 -31.23 18.72
N VAL A 442 -20.37 -32.13 17.72
CA VAL A 442 -20.68 -33.55 17.93
C VAL A 442 -19.72 -34.19 18.92
N VAL A 443 -18.41 -33.94 18.80
CA VAL A 443 -17.42 -34.47 19.74
C VAL A 443 -17.66 -33.93 21.15
N LEU A 444 -17.83 -32.62 21.31
CA LEU A 444 -18.07 -31.99 22.63
C LEU A 444 -19.35 -32.50 23.30
N LEU A 445 -20.42 -32.71 22.52
CA LEU A 445 -21.69 -33.26 23.01
C LEU A 445 -21.61 -34.76 23.29
N SER A 446 -20.74 -35.52 22.61
CA SER A 446 -20.52 -36.94 22.88
C SER A 446 -19.63 -37.21 24.10
N THR A 447 -18.92 -36.19 24.57
CA THR A 447 -18.07 -36.24 25.78
C THR A 447 -18.77 -35.74 27.04
N GLN A 448 -20.05 -35.35 26.95
CA GLN A 448 -20.96 -35.10 28.07
C GLN A 448 -21.88 -36.31 28.24
#